data_AF-A0A7C0Z9N7-F1
#
_entry.id   AF-A0A7C0Z9N7-F1
#
_cell.length_a   1.000
_cell.length_b   1.000
_cell.length_c   1.000
_cell.angle_alpha   90.00
_cell.angle_beta   90.00
_cell.angle_gamma   90.00
#
_symmetry.space_group_name_H-M   'P 1'
#
loop_
_entity.id
_entity.type
_entity.pdbx_description
1 polymer ?
#
loop_
_entity_poly.entity_id
_entity_poly.type
_entity_poly.pdbx_seq_one_letter_code
_entity_poly.pdbx_strand_id
1 'polypeptide(L)'
;MEHFYHTLQEQVTDRCSTVPRNLAWLASHMPAYFTITMGPESEALARLALHLPTIKDQNSLVLLDRAGKLIMARCDRAGSLYETLQALGEREVAYAEIIHSNGPLPDTDTPLEIQRFDFQSTDG
;
A
#
# COMPACT_ATOMS: atom_id res chain seq x y z
N MET A 1 5.65 -0.53 -33.00
CA MET A 1 4.53 0.06 -32.23
C MET A 1 3.59 -1.03 -31.74
N GLU A 2 3.09 -1.93 -32.60
CA GLU A 2 2.22 -3.06 -32.20
C GLU A 2 2.87 -4.03 -31.19
N HIS A 3 4.14 -4.39 -31.37
CA HIS A 3 4.85 -5.28 -30.43
C HIS A 3 4.91 -4.74 -29.00
N PHE A 4 5.05 -3.42 -28.83
CA PHE A 4 5.09 -2.77 -27.51
C PHE A 4 3.75 -2.90 -26.78
N TYR A 5 2.63 -2.63 -27.47
CA TYR A 5 1.31 -2.76 -26.87
C TYR A 5 0.96 -4.22 -26.53
N HIS A 6 1.38 -5.18 -27.34
CA HIS A 6 1.23 -6.60 -27.02
C HIS A 6 1.98 -6.98 -25.74
N THR A 7 3.25 -6.60 -25.62
CA THR A 7 4.04 -6.86 -24.41
C THR A 7 3.44 -6.18 -23.18
N LEU A 8 2.93 -4.96 -23.31
CA LEU A 8 2.22 -4.30 -22.20
C LEU A 8 0.95 -5.04 -21.80
N GLN A 9 0.15 -5.53 -22.77
CA GLN A 9 -1.06 -6.30 -22.49
C GLN A 9 -0.74 -7.62 -21.77
N GLU A 10 0.31 -8.32 -22.18
CA GLU A 10 0.79 -9.52 -21.50
C GLU A 10 1.19 -9.20 -20.06
N GLN A 11 2.00 -8.17 -19.83
CA GLN A 11 2.43 -7.77 -18.48
C GLN A 11 1.27 -7.40 -17.56
N VAL A 12 0.28 -6.66 -18.08
CA VAL A 12 -0.94 -6.29 -17.32
C VAL A 12 -1.76 -7.53 -17.00
N THR A 13 -1.94 -8.43 -17.98
CA THR A 13 -2.73 -9.67 -17.81
C THR A 13 -2.09 -10.59 -16.78
N ASP A 14 -0.77 -10.80 -16.88
CA ASP A 14 0.01 -11.56 -15.92
C ASP A 14 -0.11 -10.96 -14.52
N ARG A 15 0.00 -9.63 -14.39
CA ARG A 15 -0.17 -8.96 -13.10
C ARG A 15 -1.55 -9.21 -12.50
N CYS A 16 -2.61 -9.01 -13.28
CA CYS A 16 -4.00 -9.24 -12.87
C CYS A 16 -4.24 -10.70 -12.47
N SER A 17 -3.59 -11.66 -13.13
CA SER A 17 -3.72 -13.09 -12.80
C SER A 17 -3.23 -13.43 -11.39
N THR A 18 -2.35 -12.61 -10.80
CA THR A 18 -1.82 -12.81 -9.45
C THR A 18 -2.70 -12.24 -8.33
N VAL A 19 -3.67 -11.38 -8.66
CA VAL A 19 -4.50 -10.65 -7.68
C VAL A 19 -5.20 -11.59 -6.69
N PRO A 20 -5.83 -12.71 -7.09
CA PRO A 20 -6.49 -13.61 -6.15
C PRO A 20 -5.54 -14.18 -5.09
N ARG A 21 -4.31 -14.52 -5.50
CA ARG A 21 -3.26 -15.02 -4.58
C ARG A 21 -2.80 -13.92 -3.62
N ASN A 22 -2.65 -12.69 -4.11
CA ASN A 22 -2.24 -11.56 -3.27
C ASN A 22 -3.33 -11.21 -2.24
N LEU A 23 -4.60 -11.28 -2.63
CA LEU A 23 -5.75 -11.11 -1.72
C LEU A 23 -5.77 -12.20 -0.64
N ALA A 24 -5.54 -13.46 -1.01
CA ALA A 24 -5.47 -14.56 -0.04
C ALA A 24 -4.32 -14.36 0.95
N TRP A 25 -3.17 -13.86 0.49
CA TRP A 25 -2.05 -13.50 1.37
C TRP A 25 -2.45 -12.37 2.33
N LEU A 26 -3.04 -11.27 1.84
CA LEU A 26 -3.52 -10.16 2.69
C LEU A 26 -4.53 -10.64 3.72
N ALA A 27 -5.48 -11.50 3.34
CA ALA A 27 -6.49 -12.03 4.26
C ALA A 27 -5.91 -12.92 5.37
N SER A 28 -4.77 -13.58 5.13
CA SER A 28 -4.14 -14.50 6.09
C SER A 28 -3.03 -13.86 6.92
N HIS A 29 -2.41 -12.79 6.41
CA HIS A 29 -1.22 -12.19 7.02
C HIS A 29 -1.47 -10.80 7.60
N MET A 30 -2.66 -10.22 7.48
CA MET A 30 -2.96 -8.94 8.12
C MET A 30 -3.58 -9.11 9.52
N PRO A 31 -3.34 -8.17 10.46
CA PRO A 31 -4.00 -8.18 11.76
C PRO A 31 -5.53 -8.16 11.64
N ALA A 32 -6.24 -8.76 12.60
CA ALA A 32 -7.70 -8.92 12.54
C ALA A 32 -8.45 -7.57 12.43
N TYR A 33 -7.91 -6.49 12.98
CA TYR A 33 -8.51 -5.16 12.90
C TYR A 33 -8.27 -4.46 11.55
N PHE A 34 -7.39 -4.98 10.69
CA PHE A 34 -7.06 -4.38 9.40
C PHE A 34 -8.30 -4.17 8.52
N THR A 35 -9.17 -5.18 8.43
CA THR A 35 -10.39 -5.08 7.62
C THR A 35 -11.42 -4.12 8.23
N ILE A 36 -11.32 -3.84 9.54
CA ILE A 36 -12.18 -2.87 10.23
C ILE A 36 -11.72 -1.46 9.88
N THR A 37 -10.43 -1.15 10.00
CA THR A 37 -9.91 0.20 9.81
C THR A 37 -9.72 0.57 8.34
N MET A 38 -9.35 -0.40 7.50
CA MET A 38 -9.07 -0.21 6.08
C MET A 38 -10.20 -0.68 5.14
N GLY A 39 -11.23 -1.35 5.67
CA GLY A 39 -12.37 -1.83 4.88
C GLY A 39 -13.06 -0.76 4.01
N PRO A 40 -13.26 0.48 4.50
CA PRO A 40 -13.79 1.59 3.69
C PRO A 40 -12.87 2.01 2.54
N GLU A 41 -11.57 1.70 2.59
CA GLU A 41 -10.55 2.12 1.62
C GLU A 41 -10.39 1.10 0.48
N SER A 42 -11.50 0.62 -0.07
CA SER A 42 -11.51 -0.49 -1.04
C SER A 42 -10.66 -0.24 -2.29
N GLU A 43 -10.59 1.01 -2.78
CA GLU A 43 -9.72 1.38 -3.90
C GLU A 43 -8.23 1.22 -3.54
N ALA A 44 -7.83 1.64 -2.34
CA ALA A 44 -6.47 1.48 -1.84
C ALA A 44 -6.11 0.00 -1.67
N LEU A 45 -7.04 -0.81 -1.16
CA LEU A 45 -6.86 -2.26 -1.02
C LEU A 45 -6.76 -2.98 -2.36
N ALA A 46 -7.54 -2.56 -3.37
CA ALA A 46 -7.44 -3.11 -4.72
C ALA A 46 -6.08 -2.80 -5.35
N ARG A 47 -5.59 -1.55 -5.21
CA ARG A 47 -4.25 -1.16 -5.66
C ARG A 47 -3.17 -1.95 -4.93
N LEU A 48 -3.31 -2.14 -3.61
CA LEU A 48 -2.39 -2.95 -2.82
C LEU A 48 -2.32 -4.39 -3.34
N ALA A 49 -3.46 -5.03 -3.57
CA ALA A 49 -3.51 -6.40 -4.09
C ALA A 49 -2.89 -6.52 -5.51
N LEU A 50 -3.10 -5.52 -6.37
CA LEU A 50 -2.52 -5.49 -7.71
C LEU A 50 -0.99 -5.36 -7.67
N HIS A 51 -0.46 -4.54 -6.77
CA HIS A 51 0.96 -4.18 -6.73
C HIS A 51 1.77 -4.85 -5.62
N LEU A 52 1.15 -5.71 -4.79
CA LEU A 52 1.82 -6.38 -3.66
C LEU A 52 3.22 -6.94 -3.99
N PRO A 53 3.45 -7.62 -5.13
CA PRO A 53 4.76 -8.21 -5.43
C PRO A 53 5.83 -7.18 -5.83
N THR A 54 5.45 -5.94 -6.15
CA THR A 54 6.40 -4.87 -6.55
C THR A 54 6.93 -4.08 -5.36
N ILE A 55 6.28 -4.17 -4.19
CA ILE A 55 6.62 -3.37 -3.01
C ILE A 55 8.08 -3.59 -2.58
N LYS A 56 8.59 -4.81 -2.73
CA LYS A 56 9.99 -5.15 -2.39
C LYS A 56 11.02 -4.35 -3.19
N ASP A 57 10.66 -3.92 -4.38
CA ASP A 57 11.52 -3.19 -5.33
C ASP A 57 11.32 -1.67 -5.24
N GLN A 58 10.50 -1.19 -4.30
CA GLN A 58 10.09 0.21 -4.19
C GLN A 58 10.43 0.78 -2.80
N ASN A 59 10.74 2.08 -2.73
CA ASN A 59 10.87 2.78 -1.44
C ASN A 59 9.52 2.85 -0.72
N SER A 60 8.46 3.16 -1.49
CA SER A 60 7.07 3.11 -1.08
C SER A 60 6.16 3.03 -2.31
N LEU A 61 4.94 2.58 -2.09
CA LEU A 61 3.85 2.54 -3.05
C LEU A 61 2.69 3.36 -2.49
N VAL A 62 2.33 4.46 -3.16
CA VAL A 62 1.15 5.24 -2.81
C VAL A 62 -0.10 4.47 -3.24
N LEU A 63 -0.96 4.14 -2.28
CA LEU A 63 -2.24 3.47 -2.50
C LEU A 63 -3.37 4.48 -2.68
N LEU A 64 -3.32 5.59 -1.96
CA LEU A 64 -4.29 6.66 -2.02
C LEU A 64 -3.61 7.98 -1.66
N ASP A 65 -3.79 9.02 -2.46
CA ASP A 65 -3.36 10.38 -2.12
C ASP A 65 -4.47 11.37 -2.47
N ARG A 66 -5.03 12.00 -1.45
CA ARG A 66 -6.12 12.98 -1.52
C ARG A 66 -5.83 14.09 -0.52
N ALA A 67 -6.52 15.23 -0.65
CA ALA A 67 -6.33 16.38 0.23
C ALA A 67 -6.40 16.03 1.73
N GLY A 68 -7.40 15.23 2.13
CA GLY A 68 -7.60 14.82 3.53
C GLY A 68 -7.01 13.46 3.92
N LYS A 69 -6.34 12.74 3.02
CA LYS A 69 -5.86 11.37 3.33
C LYS A 69 -4.69 10.92 2.45
N LEU A 70 -3.71 10.27 3.07
CA LEU A 70 -2.63 9.56 2.40
C LEU A 70 -2.56 8.13 2.93
N ILE A 71 -2.51 7.16 2.03
CA ILE A 71 -2.28 5.75 2.34
C ILE A 71 -1.14 5.26 1.47
N MET A 72 -0.14 4.66 2.08
CA MET A 72 0.98 4.05 1.37
C MET A 72 1.36 2.68 1.94
N ALA A 73 2.02 1.89 1.12
CA ALA A 73 2.55 0.58 1.46
C ALA A 73 4.06 0.55 1.20
N ARG A 74 4.81 -0.15 2.04
CA ARG A 74 6.26 -0.32 1.90
C ARG A 74 6.73 -1.58 2.61
N CYS A 75 7.97 -2.00 2.35
CA CYS A 75 8.64 -2.93 3.27
C CYS A 75 8.86 -2.25 4.61
N ASP A 76 8.55 -2.95 5.69
CA ASP A 76 8.89 -2.53 7.04
C ASP A 76 10.42 -2.48 7.19
N ARG A 77 10.95 -1.27 7.34
CA ARG A 77 12.39 -0.98 7.43
C ARG A 77 12.59 0.12 8.47
N ALA A 78 13.68 0.03 9.22
CA ALA A 78 14.02 1.06 10.20
C ALA A 78 14.09 2.45 9.55
N GLY A 79 13.41 3.43 10.14
CA GLY A 79 13.36 4.81 9.64
C GLY A 79 12.24 5.08 8.64
N SER A 80 11.46 4.07 8.21
CA SER A 80 10.35 4.23 7.26
C SER A 80 9.35 5.32 7.67
N LEU A 81 8.98 5.37 8.95
CA LEU A 81 8.06 6.39 9.47
C LEU A 81 8.68 7.79 9.40
N TYR A 82 9.96 7.93 9.75
CA TYR A 82 10.64 9.22 9.73
C TYR A 82 10.73 9.78 8.31
N GLU A 83 11.09 8.94 7.34
CA GLU A 83 11.11 9.31 5.92
C GLU A 83 9.74 9.79 5.44
N THR A 84 8.68 9.09 5.83
CA THR A 84 7.32 9.48 5.46
C THR A 84 6.93 10.81 6.11
N LEU A 85 7.17 10.99 7.42
CA LEU A 85 6.88 12.25 8.11
C LEU A 85 7.63 13.42 7.49
N GLN A 86 8.88 13.23 7.06
CA GLN A 86 9.66 14.25 6.35
C GLN A 86 9.01 14.60 5.00
N ALA A 87 8.48 13.61 4.28
CA ALA A 87 7.81 13.82 2.99
C ALA A 87 6.42 14.47 3.11
N LEU A 88 5.75 14.34 4.26
CA LEU A 88 4.45 14.97 4.52
C LEU A 88 4.52 16.50 4.62
N GLY A 89 5.70 17.06 4.88
CA GLY A 89 5.91 18.50 5.01
C GLY A 89 5.10 19.11 6.16
N GLU A 90 4.39 20.19 5.89
CA GLU A 90 3.60 20.94 6.89
C GLU A 90 2.13 20.50 6.99
N ARG A 91 1.75 19.36 6.38
CA ARG A 91 0.36 18.87 6.47
C ARG A 91 0.04 18.47 7.91
N GLU A 92 -1.01 19.06 8.48
CA GLU A 92 -1.44 18.75 9.84
C GLU A 92 -2.10 17.36 9.87
N VAL A 93 -1.41 16.40 10.52
CA VAL A 93 -1.89 15.03 10.68
C VAL A 93 -2.87 14.98 11.86
N ALA A 94 -4.14 14.74 11.56
CA ALA A 94 -5.18 14.56 12.58
C ALA A 94 -5.18 13.13 13.14
N TYR A 95 -4.84 12.14 12.30
CA TYR A 95 -4.77 10.74 12.68
C TYR A 95 -3.69 10.02 11.88
N ALA A 96 -2.94 9.13 12.54
CA ALA A 96 -1.98 8.25 11.90
C ALA A 96 -2.18 6.80 12.36
N GLU A 97 -2.16 5.88 11.42
CA GLU A 97 -2.23 4.44 11.66
C GLU A 97 -1.09 3.76 10.90
N ILE A 98 -0.38 2.86 11.57
CA ILE A 98 0.66 2.04 10.98
C ILE A 98 0.28 0.58 11.24
N ILE A 99 0.16 -0.19 10.18
CA ILE A 99 -0.23 -1.60 10.24
C ILE A 99 0.88 -2.44 9.64
N HIS A 100 1.38 -3.40 10.40
CA HIS A 100 2.33 -4.40 9.92
C HIS A 100 1.60 -5.71 9.62
N SER A 101 2.03 -6.41 8.57
CA SER A 101 1.61 -7.80 8.39
C SER A 101 2.25 -8.70 9.45
N ASN A 102 1.53 -9.75 9.84
CA ASN A 102 1.96 -10.79 10.79
C ASN A 102 3.04 -11.74 10.22
N GLY A 103 3.45 -11.53 8.96
CA GLY A 103 4.48 -12.30 8.29
C GLY A 103 5.14 -11.49 7.17
N PRO A 104 6.24 -12.00 6.60
CA PRO A 104 6.99 -11.28 5.58
C PRO A 104 6.22 -11.19 4.27
N LEU A 105 6.47 -10.12 3.51
CA LEU A 105 6.02 -10.02 2.12
C LEU A 105 6.54 -11.20 1.30
N PRO A 106 5.79 -11.69 0.30
CA PRO A 106 6.24 -12.76 -0.59
C PRO A 106 7.63 -12.47 -1.17
N ASP A 107 8.52 -13.47 -1.11
CA ASP A 107 9.91 -13.41 -1.55
C ASP A 107 10.80 -12.39 -0.82
N THR A 108 10.45 -12.01 0.41
CA THR A 108 11.29 -11.15 1.26
C THR A 108 11.36 -11.69 2.69
N ASP A 109 12.25 -11.10 3.50
CA ASP A 109 12.33 -11.34 4.95
C ASP A 109 11.66 -10.22 5.77
N THR A 110 11.04 -9.25 5.10
CA THR A 110 10.50 -8.04 5.73
C THR A 110 8.97 -8.02 5.68
N PRO A 111 8.28 -7.68 6.78
CA PRO A 111 6.83 -7.45 6.77
C PRO A 111 6.41 -6.36 5.78
N LEU A 112 5.15 -6.40 5.38
CA LEU A 112 4.45 -5.27 4.79
C LEU A 112 4.17 -4.25 5.89
N GLU A 113 4.48 -2.99 5.64
CA GLU A 113 4.02 -1.85 6.43
C GLU A 113 3.03 -1.04 5.59
N ILE A 114 1.85 -0.78 6.14
CA ILE A 114 0.87 0.16 5.60
C ILE A 114 0.84 1.35 6.53
N GLN A 115 1.01 2.54 5.97
CA GLN A 115 0.92 3.80 6.69
C GLN A 115 -0.28 4.59 6.16
N ARG A 116 -1.18 4.97 7.06
CA ARG A 116 -2.33 5.81 6.79
C ARG A 116 -2.22 7.09 7.60
N PHE A 117 -2.45 8.21 6.94
CA PHE A 117 -2.52 9.53 7.52
C PHE A 117 -3.82 10.18 7.09
N ASP A 118 -4.66 10.53 8.05
CA ASP A 118 -5.80 11.41 7.82
C ASP A 118 -5.39 12.82 8.26
N PHE A 119 -5.57 13.78 7.36
CA PHE A 119 -5.18 15.16 7.59
C PHE A 119 -6.36 15.98 8.08
N GLN A 120 -6.07 17.01 8.86
CA GLN A 120 -7.08 17.98 9.24
C GLN A 120 -7.59 18.71 8.00
N SER A 121 -8.91 18.70 7.79
CA SER A 121 -9.53 19.53 6.75
C SER A 121 -9.35 20.98 7.13
N THR A 122 -8.84 21.80 6.20
CA THR A 122 -8.77 23.26 6.36
C THR A 122 -10.11 23.96 6.14
N ASP A 123 -11.18 23.22 5.84
CA ASP A 123 -12.52 23.78 5.69
C ASP A 123 -13.17 23.94 7.07
N GLY A 124 -12.94 25.13 7.66
CA GLY A 124 -13.65 25.69 8.80
C GLY A 124 -14.15 27.10 8.47
#